data_AF-A0A1A6HHT5-F1
#
_entry.id   AF-A0A1A6HHT5-F1
#
_cell.length_a   1.000
_cell.length_b   1.000
_cell.length_c   1.000
_cell.angle_alpha   90.00
_cell.angle_beta   90.00
_cell.angle_gamma   90.00
#
_symmetry.space_group_name_H-M   'P 1'
#
loop_
_entity.id
_entity.type
_entity.pdbx_description
1 polymer ?
#
loop_
_entity_poly.entity_id
_entity_poly.type
_entity_poly.pdbx_seq_one_letter_code
_entity_poly.pdbx_strand_id
1 'polypeptide(L)'
;MASQRQAKIERYKQKKEVEHRLSALKSTVESGQADDERVRDYHLLHLRRWIGISLEEIESIDQEIKILKEKDSPREASTSYSSLPEKPPMKSFILTPNKAQAKVFGAGYPSDYDAQQQQDQEQQDDESEGKTLHRLREWDDWKDTHPRGYGSRQNMG
;
A
#
# COMPACT_ATOMS: atom_id res chain seq x y z
N MET A 1 -15.66 7.17 -2.07
CA MET A 1 -14.30 6.58 -1.98
C MET A 1 -13.75 6.17 -3.36
N ALA A 2 -14.55 5.52 -4.22
CA ALA A 2 -14.14 5.14 -5.59
C ALA A 2 -13.56 6.28 -6.47
N SER A 3 -14.17 7.48 -6.45
CA SER A 3 -13.71 8.63 -7.26
C SER A 3 -12.31 9.13 -6.87
N GLN A 4 -11.99 9.16 -5.57
CA GLN A 4 -10.69 9.60 -5.06
C GLN A 4 -9.58 8.60 -5.42
N ARG A 5 -9.88 7.30 -5.35
CA ARG A 5 -8.97 6.24 -5.79
C ARG A 5 -8.68 6.35 -7.29
N GLN A 6 -9.72 6.53 -8.10
CA GLN A 6 -9.59 6.65 -9.55
C GLN A 6 -8.70 7.85 -9.94
N ALA A 7 -8.90 9.01 -9.31
CA ALA A 7 -8.08 10.18 -9.54
C ALA A 7 -6.58 9.94 -9.22
N LYS A 8 -6.27 9.19 -8.15
CA LYS A 8 -4.88 8.83 -7.81
C LYS A 8 -4.26 7.90 -8.85
N ILE A 9 -5.03 6.93 -9.36
CA ILE A 9 -4.57 6.02 -10.43
C ILE A 9 -4.29 6.80 -11.71
N GLU A 10 -5.18 7.72 -12.10
CA GLU A 10 -5.01 8.54 -13.30
C GLU A 10 -3.78 9.43 -13.20
N ARG A 11 -3.57 10.11 -12.06
CA ARG A 11 -2.35 10.90 -11.81
C ARG A 11 -1.09 10.06 -11.92
N TYR A 12 -1.06 8.87 -11.33
CA TYR A 12 0.07 7.97 -11.43
C TYR A 12 0.35 7.54 -12.88
N LYS A 13 -0.71 7.18 -13.63
CA LYS A 13 -0.58 6.82 -15.05
C LYS A 13 -0.03 7.97 -15.89
N GLN A 14 -0.50 9.20 -15.67
CA GLN A 14 0.00 10.39 -16.35
C GLN A 14 1.48 10.65 -16.03
N LYS A 15 1.87 10.58 -14.75
CA LYS A 15 3.26 10.72 -14.31
C LYS A 15 4.17 9.69 -15.00
N LYS A 16 3.74 8.43 -15.00
CA LYS A 16 4.46 7.32 -15.63
C LYS A 16 4.61 7.48 -17.14
N GLU A 17 3.56 7.94 -17.83
CA GLU A 17 3.60 8.21 -19.27
C GLU A 17 4.59 9.32 -19.62
N VAL A 18 4.58 10.43 -18.86
CA VAL A 18 5.54 11.53 -19.05
C VAL A 18 6.98 11.05 -18.84
N GLU A 19 7.23 10.26 -17.80
CA GLU A 19 8.55 9.69 -17.54
C GLU A 19 8.99 8.72 -18.64
N HIS A 20 8.08 7.89 -19.14
CA HIS A 20 8.35 6.99 -20.25
C HIS A 20 8.72 7.77 -21.53
N ARG A 21 7.98 8.82 -21.88
CA ARG A 21 8.30 9.68 -23.04
C ARG A 21 9.65 10.38 -22.89
N LEU A 22 9.94 10.90 -21.70
CA LEU A 22 11.25 11.49 -21.42
C LEU A 22 12.36 10.45 -21.55
N SER A 23 12.17 9.22 -21.07
CA SER A 23 13.18 8.16 -21.23
C SER A 23 13.43 7.78 -22.69
N ALA A 24 12.39 7.78 -23.52
CA ALA A 24 12.49 7.46 -24.94
C ALA A 24 13.24 8.55 -25.72
N LEU A 25 13.01 9.82 -25.38
CA LEU A 25 13.64 10.97 -26.05
C LEU A 25 15.04 11.30 -25.50
N LYS A 26 15.39 10.81 -24.31
CA LYS A 26 16.63 11.21 -23.62
C LYS A 26 17.88 10.94 -24.45
N SER A 27 18.05 9.73 -24.95
CA SER A 27 19.27 9.33 -25.67
C SER A 27 19.45 10.09 -26.97
N THR A 28 18.36 10.34 -27.71
CA THR A 28 18.42 11.03 -29.01
C THR A 28 18.68 12.53 -28.87
N VAL A 29 18.16 13.13 -27.79
CA VAL A 29 18.40 14.54 -27.48
C VAL A 29 19.82 14.74 -26.95
N GLU A 30 20.28 13.91 -26.01
CA GLU A 30 21.64 13.99 -25.45
C GLU A 30 22.73 13.69 -26.47
N SER A 31 22.46 12.80 -27.45
CA SER A 31 23.39 12.51 -28.55
C SER A 31 23.42 13.60 -29.63
N GLY A 32 22.54 14.61 -29.55
CA GLY A 32 22.41 15.68 -30.54
C GLY A 32 21.84 15.22 -31.89
N GLN A 33 21.21 14.04 -31.93
CA GLN A 33 20.60 13.48 -33.15
C GLN A 33 19.14 13.92 -33.35
N ALA A 34 18.52 14.50 -32.31
CA ALA A 34 17.16 15.01 -32.36
C ALA A 34 17.08 16.34 -33.12
N ASP A 35 15.99 16.52 -33.85
CA ASP A 35 15.58 17.78 -34.46
C ASP A 35 15.13 18.80 -33.40
N ASP A 36 15.17 20.09 -33.76
CA ASP A 36 14.88 21.22 -32.86
C ASP A 36 13.48 21.12 -32.21
N GLU A 37 12.49 20.59 -32.92
CA GLU A 37 11.15 20.38 -32.37
C GLU A 37 11.16 19.32 -31.26
N ARG A 38 11.81 18.17 -31.47
CA ARG A 38 11.94 17.12 -30.44
C ARG A 38 12.74 17.58 -29.23
N VAL A 39 13.80 18.38 -29.43
CA VAL A 39 14.59 18.96 -28.33
C VAL A 39 13.71 19.90 -27.50
N ARG A 40 12.93 20.77 -28.15
CA ARG A 40 11.98 21.65 -27.47
C ARG A 40 10.95 20.85 -26.67
N ASP A 41 10.32 19.85 -27.28
CA ASP A 41 9.32 19.00 -26.64
C ASP A 41 9.89 18.27 -25.42
N TYR A 42 11.12 17.76 -25.51
CA TYR A 42 11.81 17.11 -24.40
C TYR A 42 11.97 18.04 -23.20
N HIS A 43 12.46 19.27 -23.42
CA HIS A 43 12.63 20.22 -22.32
C HIS A 43 11.30 20.74 -21.76
N LEU A 44 10.29 20.96 -22.60
CA LEU A 44 8.95 21.34 -22.14
C LEU A 44 8.31 20.23 -21.29
N LEU A 45 8.45 18.96 -21.68
CA LEU A 45 8.03 17.82 -20.88
C LEU A 45 8.78 17.76 -19.54
N HIS A 46 10.09 18.05 -19.55
CA HIS A 46 10.90 18.09 -18.33
C HIS A 46 10.40 19.17 -17.37
N LEU A 47 10.16 20.40 -17.85
CA LEU A 47 9.62 21.49 -17.05
C LEU A 47 8.25 21.14 -16.46
N ARG A 48 7.35 20.57 -17.25
CA ARG A 48 6.02 20.14 -16.77
C ARG A 48 6.14 19.08 -15.66
N ARG A 49 7.04 18.11 -15.83
CA ARG A 49 7.32 17.09 -14.80
C ARG A 49 7.84 17.75 -13.52
N TRP A 50 8.80 18.66 -13.63
CA TRP A 50 9.39 19.35 -12.48
C TRP A 50 8.40 20.23 -11.75
N ILE A 51 7.51 20.94 -12.45
CA ILE A 51 6.43 21.70 -11.81
C ILE A 51 5.58 20.78 -10.93
N GLY A 52 5.19 19.61 -11.45
CA GLY A 52 4.43 18.62 -10.67
C GLY A 52 5.18 18.14 -9.43
N ILE A 53 6.46 17.80 -9.57
CA ILE A 53 7.32 17.37 -8.45
C ILE A 53 7.47 18.48 -7.43
N SER A 54 7.75 19.72 -7.86
CA SER A 54 7.93 20.85 -6.94
C SER A 54 6.66 21.11 -6.12
N LEU A 55 5.48 20.96 -6.70
CA LEU A 55 4.23 21.08 -5.94
C LEU A 55 4.06 19.97 -4.90
N GLU A 56 4.37 18.71 -5.27
CA GLU A 56 4.36 17.57 -4.34
C GLU A 56 5.37 17.77 -3.18
N GLU A 57 6.58 18.26 -3.49
CA GLU A 57 7.63 18.52 -2.51
C GLU A 57 7.28 19.71 -1.59
N ILE A 58 6.66 20.77 -2.11
CA ILE A 58 6.20 21.89 -1.27
C ILE A 58 5.16 21.42 -0.25
N GLU A 59 4.19 20.61 -0.66
CA GLU A 59 3.20 20.04 0.26
C GLU A 59 3.86 19.14 1.32
N SER A 60 4.85 18.34 0.93
CA SER A 60 5.64 17.50 1.85
C SER A 60 6.42 18.34 2.87
N ILE A 61 7.10 19.39 2.41
CA ILE A 61 7.86 20.31 3.26
C ILE A 61 6.93 21.04 4.24
N ASP A 62 5.76 21.49 3.80
CA ASP A 62 4.78 22.15 4.67
C ASP A 62 4.31 21.23 5.81
N GLN A 63 4.10 19.94 5.51
CA GLN A 63 3.76 18.92 6.51
C GLN A 63 4.92 18.68 7.50
N GLU A 64 6.15 18.58 7.01
CA GLU A 64 7.33 18.42 7.85
C GLU A 64 7.53 19.63 8.78
N ILE A 65 7.44 20.85 8.24
CA ILE A 65 7.53 22.09 9.02
C ILE A 65 6.48 22.12 10.12
N LYS A 66 5.25 21.67 9.86
CA LYS A 66 4.19 21.60 10.87
C LYS A 66 4.57 20.66 12.03
N ILE A 67 5.09 19.48 11.73
CA ILE A 67 5.52 18.50 12.73
C ILE A 67 6.70 19.04 13.55
N LEU A 68 7.69 19.64 12.89
CA LEU A 68 8.85 20.23 13.56
C LEU A 68 8.45 21.35 14.52
N LYS A 69 7.52 22.22 14.12
CA LYS A 69 6.96 23.27 14.98
C LYS A 69 6.21 22.72 16.19
N GLU A 70 5.45 21.64 16.04
CA GLU A 70 4.78 20.98 17.16
C GLU A 70 5.78 20.38 18.15
N LYS A 71 6.91 19.85 17.66
CA LYS A 71 7.98 19.29 18.51
C LYS A 71 8.76 20.36 19.28
N ASP A 72 9.00 21.51 18.67
CA ASP A 72 9.77 22.62 19.27
C ASP A 72 8.91 23.52 20.17
N SER A 73 7.57 23.41 20.07
CA SER A 73 6.69 23.95 21.10
C SER A 73 7.10 23.32 22.43
N PRO A 74 7.36 24.11 23.50
CA PRO A 74 7.59 23.55 24.81
C PRO A 74 6.32 22.81 25.18
N ARG A 75 6.35 21.49 25.01
CA ARG A 75 5.38 20.62 25.64
C ARG A 75 5.59 20.93 27.12
N GLU A 76 4.65 21.69 27.69
CA GLU A 76 4.55 21.83 29.13
C GLU A 76 4.80 20.44 29.71
N ALA A 77 5.61 20.39 30.77
CA ALA A 77 5.87 19.21 31.56
C ALA A 77 4.58 18.77 32.30
N SER A 78 3.54 18.51 31.52
CA SER A 78 2.21 18.05 31.84
C SER A 78 1.92 16.81 30.98
N THR A 79 2.94 15.97 30.73
CA THR A 79 2.74 14.57 31.06
C THR A 79 3.01 14.43 32.55
N SER A 80 2.00 14.79 33.34
CA SER A 80 1.61 13.84 34.37
C SER A 80 1.60 12.47 33.69
N TYR A 81 2.32 11.53 34.28
CA TYR A 81 2.12 10.13 33.98
C TYR A 81 0.65 9.84 34.33
N SER A 82 -0.28 10.18 33.44
CA SER A 82 -1.60 9.59 33.41
C SER A 82 -1.31 8.12 33.24
N SER A 83 -1.36 7.41 34.37
CA SER A 83 -1.34 5.97 34.47
C SER A 83 -2.00 5.39 33.24
N LEU A 84 -1.18 4.87 32.31
CA LEU A 84 -1.67 3.98 31.29
C LEU A 84 -2.45 2.91 32.07
N PRO A 85 -3.76 2.72 31.83
CA PRO A 85 -4.42 1.55 32.40
C PRO A 85 -3.60 0.36 31.88
N GLU A 86 -3.05 -0.44 32.80
CA GLU A 86 -2.33 -1.67 32.48
C GLU A 86 -3.20 -2.44 31.49
N LYS A 87 -2.80 -2.45 30.21
CA LYS A 87 -3.49 -3.28 29.24
C LYS A 87 -3.34 -4.71 29.76
N PRO A 88 -4.44 -5.45 29.93
CA PRO A 88 -4.35 -6.82 30.39
C PRO A 88 -3.39 -7.57 29.46
N PRO A 89 -2.53 -8.46 30.00
CA PRO A 89 -1.53 -9.16 29.21
C PRO A 89 -2.21 -9.80 28.01
N MET A 90 -1.83 -9.33 26.81
CA MET A 90 -2.37 -9.84 25.57
C MET A 90 -2.02 -11.32 25.50
N LYS A 91 -3.03 -12.18 25.49
CA LYS A 91 -2.85 -13.61 25.22
C LYS A 91 -2.21 -13.70 23.83
N SER A 92 -1.01 -14.27 23.73
CA SER A 92 -0.43 -14.61 22.44
C SER A 92 -1.40 -15.55 21.73
N PHE A 93 -1.93 -15.12 20.59
CA PHE A 93 -2.63 -16.03 19.70
C PHE A 93 -1.56 -16.76 18.89
N ILE A 94 -1.62 -18.09 18.92
CA ILE A 94 -0.77 -18.92 18.06
C ILE A 94 -1.29 -18.72 16.64
N LEU A 95 -0.47 -18.15 15.75
CA LEU A 95 -0.84 -17.89 14.35
C LEU A 95 -1.18 -19.18 13.60
N THR A 96 -0.66 -20.33 14.06
CA THR A 96 -0.86 -21.64 13.42
C THR A 96 -1.03 -22.75 14.46
N PRO A 97 -2.25 -23.23 14.75
CA PRO A 97 -2.43 -24.34 15.67
C PRO A 97 -1.88 -25.65 15.06
N ASN A 98 -0.77 -26.14 15.61
CA ASN A 98 -0.31 -27.53 15.74
C ASN A 98 -0.26 -28.51 14.55
N LYS A 99 -0.64 -28.16 13.30
CA LYS A 99 -0.44 -29.06 12.13
C LYS A 99 0.71 -28.65 11.21
N ALA A 100 0.86 -27.36 10.91
CA ALA A 100 1.92 -26.89 10.02
C ALA A 100 3.32 -27.01 10.65
N GLN A 101 3.47 -26.75 11.95
CA GLN A 101 4.73 -26.92 12.67
C GLN A 101 5.23 -28.38 12.69
N ALA A 102 4.30 -29.35 12.81
CA ALA A 102 4.64 -30.76 12.74
C ALA A 102 5.21 -31.16 11.35
N LYS A 103 4.71 -30.53 10.28
CA LYS A 103 5.17 -30.75 8.90
C LYS A 103 6.59 -30.23 8.67
N VAL A 104 6.97 -29.11 9.31
CA VAL A 104 8.30 -28.50 9.11
C VAL A 104 9.38 -29.17 9.97
N PHE A 105 9.05 -29.63 11.18
CA PHE A 105 10.06 -30.09 12.14
C PHE A 105 9.93 -31.56 12.60
N GLY A 106 8.89 -32.32 12.22
CA GLY A 106 8.57 -33.59 12.90
C GLY A 106 8.25 -34.82 12.04
N ALA A 107 7.89 -34.68 10.77
CA ALA A 107 7.53 -35.83 9.93
C ALA A 107 8.64 -36.08 8.90
N GLY A 108 9.36 -37.19 9.06
CA GLY A 108 10.40 -37.63 8.13
C GLY A 108 9.94 -37.72 6.66
N TYR A 109 10.92 -37.81 5.77
CA TYR A 109 10.78 -37.69 4.31
C TYR A 109 9.55 -38.40 3.70
N PRO A 110 8.79 -37.73 2.81
CA PRO A 110 7.57 -38.30 2.22
C PRO A 110 7.85 -39.45 1.25
N SER A 111 6.97 -40.46 1.26
CA SER A 111 6.93 -41.59 0.32
C SER A 111 5.95 -41.29 -0.83
N ASP A 112 6.03 -41.98 -1.97
CA ASP A 112 5.32 -41.63 -3.22
C ASP A 112 3.78 -41.56 -3.12
N TYR A 113 3.17 -42.15 -2.08
CA TYR A 113 1.74 -41.98 -1.78
C TYR A 113 1.39 -40.56 -1.27
N ASP A 114 2.36 -39.84 -0.73
CA ASP A 114 2.20 -38.48 -0.20
C ASP A 114 2.16 -37.43 -1.31
N ALA A 115 2.64 -37.74 -2.52
CA ALA A 115 2.65 -36.82 -3.65
C ALA A 115 1.24 -36.58 -4.24
N GLN A 116 0.40 -37.62 -4.30
CA GLN A 116 -1.00 -37.47 -4.75
C GLN A 116 -1.84 -36.70 -3.72
N GLN A 117 -1.65 -36.99 -2.44
CA GLN A 117 -2.29 -36.23 -1.35
C GLN A 117 -1.81 -34.77 -1.33
N GLN A 118 -0.55 -34.51 -1.69
CA GLN A 118 -0.03 -33.14 -1.83
C GLN A 118 -0.69 -32.40 -3.00
N GLN A 119 -0.86 -33.01 -4.17
CA GLN A 119 -1.52 -32.36 -5.31
C GLN A 119 -2.99 -32.05 -5.05
N ASP A 120 -3.72 -32.96 -4.40
CA ASP A 120 -5.13 -32.74 -4.04
C ASP A 120 -5.27 -31.65 -2.95
N GLN A 121 -4.29 -31.56 -2.05
CA GLN A 121 -4.23 -30.56 -0.99
C GLN A 121 -3.79 -29.19 -1.53
N GLU A 122 -2.83 -29.14 -2.46
CA GLU A 122 -2.43 -27.93 -3.19
C GLU A 122 -3.59 -27.38 -4.04
N GLN A 123 -4.38 -28.23 -4.71
CA GLN A 123 -5.57 -27.79 -5.42
C GLN A 123 -6.65 -27.23 -4.47
N GLN A 124 -6.83 -27.86 -3.31
CA GLN A 124 -7.75 -27.36 -2.28
C GLN A 124 -7.26 -26.04 -1.66
N ASP A 125 -5.96 -25.91 -1.46
CA ASP A 125 -5.32 -24.71 -0.93
C ASP A 125 -5.39 -23.58 -1.97
N ASP A 126 -5.12 -23.83 -3.24
CA ASP A 126 -5.29 -22.86 -4.34
C ASP A 126 -6.75 -22.41 -4.48
N GLU A 127 -7.71 -23.34 -4.37
CA GLU A 127 -9.13 -22.99 -4.36
C GLU A 127 -9.52 -22.17 -3.11
N SER A 128 -8.94 -22.51 -1.96
CA SER A 128 -9.15 -21.81 -0.70
C SER A 128 -8.53 -20.42 -0.73
N GLU A 129 -7.33 -20.27 -1.26
CA GLU A 129 -6.65 -19.00 -1.49
C GLU A 129 -7.42 -18.16 -2.51
N GLY A 130 -7.91 -18.75 -3.60
CA GLY A 130 -8.78 -18.09 -4.57
C GLY A 130 -10.07 -17.56 -3.93
N LYS A 131 -10.75 -18.38 -3.12
CA LYS A 131 -11.93 -17.99 -2.34
C LYS A 131 -11.60 -16.92 -1.29
N THR A 132 -10.40 -16.97 -0.71
CA THR A 132 -9.92 -16.00 0.28
C THR A 132 -9.62 -14.65 -0.36
N LEU A 133 -8.97 -14.64 -1.53
CA LEU A 133 -8.72 -13.44 -2.33
C LEU A 133 -10.02 -12.82 -2.86
N HIS A 134 -10.98 -13.66 -3.28
CA HIS A 134 -12.31 -13.21 -3.68
C HIS A 134 -13.03 -12.52 -2.52
N ARG A 135 -13.06 -13.19 -1.35
CA ARG A 135 -13.65 -12.62 -0.13
C ARG A 135 -12.96 -11.34 0.32
N LEU A 136 -11.64 -11.25 0.16
CA LEU A 136 -10.88 -10.05 0.54
C LEU A 136 -11.19 -8.86 -0.36
N ARG A 137 -11.39 -9.09 -1.68
CA ARG A 137 -11.88 -8.08 -2.61
C ARG A 137 -13.32 -7.66 -2.31
N GLU A 138 -14.22 -8.62 -2.09
CA GLU A 138 -15.61 -8.34 -1.71
C GLU A 138 -15.70 -7.56 -0.39
N TRP A 139 -14.83 -7.86 0.56
CA TRP A 139 -14.74 -7.14 1.82
C TRP A 139 -14.24 -5.70 1.64
N ASP A 140 -13.33 -5.47 0.68
CA ASP A 140 -12.85 -4.13 0.33
C ASP A 140 -13.96 -3.31 -0.34
N ASP A 141 -14.66 -3.89 -1.31
CA ASP A 141 -15.81 -3.28 -1.99
C ASP A 141 -16.97 -3.00 -1.03
N TRP A 142 -17.20 -3.88 -0.05
CA TRP A 142 -18.22 -3.69 0.99
C TRP A 142 -17.87 -2.51 1.92
N LYS A 143 -16.63 -2.40 2.40
CA LYS A 143 -16.20 -1.25 3.22
C LYS A 143 -16.26 0.06 2.45
N ASP A 144 -16.01 0.03 1.15
CA ASP A 144 -16.09 1.21 0.28
C ASP A 144 -17.52 1.70 0.06
N THR A 145 -18.51 0.80 0.16
CA THR A 145 -19.95 1.11 0.06
C THR A 145 -20.64 1.31 1.41
N HIS A 146 -20.00 0.93 2.51
CA HIS A 146 -20.53 1.02 3.88
C HIS A 146 -19.58 1.83 4.80
N PRO A 147 -19.73 3.17 4.85
CA PRO A 147 -18.91 4.05 5.68
C PRO A 147 -19.01 3.70 7.18
N ARG A 148 -17.96 4.02 7.95
CA ARG A 148 -17.97 3.84 9.41
C ARG A 148 -19.18 4.55 10.02
N GLY A 149 -20.05 3.79 10.68
CA GLY A 149 -21.29 4.29 11.32
C GLY A 149 -22.60 3.78 10.71
N TYR A 150 -22.55 3.03 9.60
CA TYR A 150 -23.75 2.56 8.89
C TYR A 150 -24.70 1.66 9.70
N GLY A 151 -24.26 1.11 10.85
CA GLY A 151 -25.05 0.20 11.70
C GLY A 151 -25.33 0.67 13.13
N SER A 152 -24.90 1.88 13.54
CA SER A 152 -25.01 2.33 14.94
C SER A 152 -26.16 3.31 15.17
N ARG A 153 -27.35 3.04 14.60
CA ARG A 153 -28.57 3.86 14.79
C ARG A 153 -29.69 3.15 15.57
N GLN A 154 -29.45 1.95 16.09
CA GLN A 154 -30.47 1.10 16.75
C GLN A 154 -30.24 0.89 18.25
N ASN A 155 -29.23 1.53 18.87
CA ASN A 155 -28.95 1.40 20.31
C ASN A 155 -29.02 2.75 21.05
N MET A 156 -29.89 3.64 20.56
CA MET A 156 -30.33 4.86 21.26
C MET A 156 -31.78 4.64 21.67
N GLY A 157 -31.98 3.88 22.74
CA GLY A 157 -33.28 3.56 23.33
C GLY A 157 -33.09 3.18 24.78
#